data_AF-A0A7X3VNS0-F1
#
_entry.id   AF-A0A7X3VNS0-F1
#
_cell.length_a   1.000
_cell.length_b   1.000
_cell.length_c   1.000
_cell.angle_alpha   90.00
_cell.angle_beta   90.00
_cell.angle_gamma   90.00
#
_symmetry.space_group_name_H-M   'P 1'
#
loop_
_entity.id
_entity.type
_entity.pdbx_description
1 polymer ?
#
loop_
_entity_poly.entity_id
_entity_poly.type
_entity_poly.pdbx_seq_one_letter_code
_entity_poly.pdbx_strand_id
1 'polypeptide(L)'
;MPTLPELLSQSKSDIEEISEYFNELLAESIQRVNANFSPQRLSKRTRQVEPLPTDKRQLSSYRTRIGTMLEYALSTEMNAIIKERYGAKYLLTFATAHEYPDFYFRDDTLTLLLRIEMKAVDAESDEQAARFSTPTILIDADKDMLLLIGWRWQDLEQDGEIIGEFPYIFAGVILSASEIAKERDVRLEITKGKIEGEKVLVYSEKKREFVPDPGNYGKLWRIIHRTRLNAEDLSDTIRKFKHFLEAVDEYSPRNRLGNKDDEN
;
A
#
# COMPACT_ATOMS: atom_id res chain seq x y z
N MET A 1 -19.71 -2.21 14.68
CA MET A 1 -18.38 -1.68 15.03
C MET A 1 -18.55 -0.42 15.86
N PRO A 2 -17.60 -0.12 16.75
CA PRO A 2 -17.53 1.20 17.39
C PRO A 2 -17.46 2.30 16.33
N THR A 3 -17.95 3.49 16.67
CA THR A 3 -17.85 4.67 15.81
C THR A 3 -16.44 5.25 15.85
N LEU A 4 -16.04 5.97 14.80
CA LEU A 4 -14.72 6.62 14.75
C LEU A 4 -14.41 7.52 15.98
N PRO A 5 -15.34 8.36 16.49
CA PRO A 5 -15.09 9.12 17.72
C PRO A 5 -14.84 8.24 18.95
N GLU A 6 -15.53 7.11 19.08
CA GLU A 6 -15.33 6.16 20.18
C GLU A 6 -13.93 5.53 20.09
N LEU A 7 -13.50 5.12 18.89
CA LEU A 7 -12.18 4.55 18.67
C LEU A 7 -11.05 5.55 18.98
N LEU A 8 -11.23 6.82 18.62
CA LEU A 8 -10.21 7.86 18.79
C LEU A 8 -10.14 8.45 20.20
N SER A 9 -11.17 8.24 21.03
CA SER A 9 -11.24 8.81 22.39
C SER A 9 -10.75 7.87 23.49
N GLN A 10 -10.43 6.62 23.17
CA GLN A 10 -9.87 5.66 24.11
C GLN A 10 -8.47 6.10 24.56
N SER A 11 -8.16 5.93 25.85
CA SER A 11 -6.86 6.32 26.43
C SER A 11 -5.66 5.60 25.81
N LYS A 12 -5.92 4.46 25.17
CA LYS A 12 -5.00 3.77 24.29
C LYS A 12 -5.80 3.36 23.05
N SER A 13 -5.59 4.05 21.95
CA SER A 13 -6.21 3.74 20.67
C SER A 13 -5.78 2.35 20.22
N ASP A 14 -6.73 1.46 19.98
CA ASP A 14 -6.44 0.18 19.35
C ASP A 14 -6.31 0.42 17.83
N ILE A 15 -5.06 0.47 17.36
CA ILE A 15 -4.75 0.72 15.96
C ILE A 15 -5.34 -0.37 15.04
N GLU A 16 -5.58 -1.58 15.56
CA GLU A 16 -6.19 -2.66 14.78
C GLU A 16 -7.69 -2.39 14.59
N GLU A 17 -8.42 -2.01 15.64
CA GLU A 17 -9.84 -1.63 15.52
C GLU A 17 -10.02 -0.39 14.63
N ILE A 18 -9.12 0.59 14.73
CA ILE A 18 -9.09 1.76 13.85
C ILE A 18 -8.86 1.33 12.40
N SER A 19 -7.91 0.42 12.17
CA SER A 19 -7.63 -0.11 10.82
C SER A 19 -8.88 -0.79 10.23
N GLU A 20 -9.67 -1.52 11.01
CA GLU A 20 -10.92 -2.12 10.54
C GLU A 20 -11.96 -1.08 10.10
N TYR A 21 -12.16 -0.02 10.89
CA TYR A 21 -13.03 1.09 10.49
C TYR A 21 -12.56 1.72 9.17
N PHE A 22 -11.25 1.94 9.04
CA PHE A 22 -10.66 2.50 7.82
C PHE A 22 -10.73 1.52 6.63
N ASN A 23 -10.73 0.21 6.85
CA ASN A 23 -10.96 -0.80 5.81
C ASN A 23 -12.38 -0.69 5.23
N GLU A 24 -13.40 -0.47 6.05
CA GLU A 24 -14.77 -0.23 5.55
C GLU A 24 -14.86 1.06 4.73
N LEU A 25 -14.22 2.13 5.23
CA LEU A 25 -14.12 3.41 4.52
C LEU A 25 -13.39 3.24 3.18
N LEU A 26 -12.29 2.48 3.15
CA LEU A 26 -11.52 2.21 1.94
C LEU A 26 -12.37 1.44 0.92
N ALA A 27 -13.10 0.42 1.35
CA ALA A 27 -13.94 -0.39 0.47
C ALA A 27 -15.01 0.48 -0.24
N GLU A 28 -15.68 1.36 0.50
CA GLU A 28 -16.64 2.31 -0.09
C GLU A 28 -15.94 3.30 -1.04
N SER A 29 -14.77 3.81 -0.65
CA SER A 29 -13.98 4.74 -1.47
C SER A 29 -13.53 4.12 -2.80
N ILE A 30 -13.06 2.87 -2.77
CA ILE A 30 -12.69 2.08 -3.95
C ILE A 30 -13.88 1.93 -4.89
N GLN A 31 -15.07 1.64 -4.36
CA GLN A 31 -16.28 1.54 -5.19
C GLN A 31 -16.57 2.86 -5.91
N ARG A 32 -16.50 4.00 -5.20
CA ARG A 32 -16.70 5.34 -5.80
C ARG A 32 -15.65 5.68 -6.85
N VAL A 33 -14.36 5.37 -6.59
CA VAL A 33 -13.26 5.57 -7.53
C VAL A 33 -13.47 4.73 -8.80
N ASN A 34 -13.74 3.44 -8.65
CA ASN A 34 -13.91 2.52 -9.78
C ASN A 34 -15.18 2.82 -10.59
N ALA A 35 -16.25 3.31 -9.96
CA ALA A 35 -17.50 3.64 -10.65
C ALA A 35 -17.45 4.98 -11.39
N ASN A 36 -16.68 5.95 -10.87
CA ASN A 36 -16.72 7.33 -11.36
C ASN A 36 -15.35 7.89 -11.73
N PHE A 37 -14.43 8.01 -10.77
CA PHE A 37 -13.18 8.73 -10.97
C PHE A 37 -12.31 8.08 -12.04
N SER A 38 -12.02 6.78 -11.92
CA SER A 38 -11.10 6.08 -12.83
C SER A 38 -11.62 6.03 -14.27
N PRO A 39 -12.86 5.57 -14.55
CA PRO A 39 -13.36 5.51 -15.93
C PRO A 39 -13.41 6.89 -16.61
N GLN A 40 -13.78 7.94 -15.87
CA GLN A 40 -13.97 9.27 -16.45
C GLN A 40 -12.68 10.06 -16.62
N ARG A 41 -11.71 9.88 -15.72
CA ARG A 41 -10.51 10.74 -15.66
C ARG A 41 -9.21 10.03 -16.00
N LEU A 42 -9.16 8.71 -15.86
CA LEU A 42 -7.95 7.91 -16.00
C LEU A 42 -8.04 6.90 -17.14
N SER A 43 -9.12 6.93 -17.93
CA SER A 43 -9.25 6.09 -19.11
C SER A 43 -8.31 6.55 -20.22
N LYS A 44 -7.86 5.57 -21.00
CA LYS A 44 -7.08 5.77 -22.21
C LYS A 44 -7.60 4.86 -23.31
N ARG A 45 -7.16 5.06 -24.56
CA ARG A 45 -7.55 4.15 -25.64
C ARG A 45 -6.92 2.77 -25.44
N THR A 46 -7.42 1.78 -26.18
CA THR A 46 -6.93 0.41 -26.14
C THR A 46 -5.42 0.33 -26.38
N ARG A 47 -4.75 -0.72 -25.89
CA ARG A 47 -3.29 -0.89 -26.02
C ARG A 47 -2.79 -0.90 -27.47
N GLN A 48 -3.64 -1.21 -28.44
CA GLN A 48 -3.30 -1.14 -29.87
C GLN A 48 -3.14 0.29 -30.36
N VAL A 49 -3.90 1.23 -29.79
CA VAL A 49 -3.87 2.65 -30.19
C VAL A 49 -2.96 3.46 -29.27
N GLU A 50 -3.04 3.22 -27.96
CA GLU A 50 -2.24 3.89 -26.94
C GLU A 50 -1.52 2.82 -26.10
N PRO A 51 -0.39 2.28 -26.61
CA PRO A 51 0.36 1.23 -25.93
C PRO A 51 1.02 1.74 -24.66
N LEU A 52 1.21 0.83 -23.69
CA LEU A 52 2.02 1.10 -22.51
C LEU A 52 3.51 1.19 -22.91
N PRO A 53 4.33 1.94 -22.15
CA PRO A 53 5.77 1.96 -22.36
C PRO A 53 6.38 0.55 -22.24
N THR A 54 7.27 0.18 -23.16
CA THR A 54 7.96 -1.12 -23.14
C THR A 54 9.33 -1.04 -22.46
N ASP A 55 9.94 0.14 -22.41
CA ASP A 55 11.15 0.38 -21.62
C ASP A 55 10.83 0.26 -20.13
N LYS A 56 11.64 -0.52 -19.39
CA LYS A 56 11.38 -0.84 -17.98
C LYS A 56 11.37 0.41 -17.09
N ARG A 57 12.25 1.39 -17.35
CA ARG A 57 12.32 2.61 -16.54
C ARG A 57 11.12 3.50 -16.80
N GLN A 58 10.73 3.66 -18.06
CA GLN A 58 9.52 4.41 -18.42
C GLN A 58 8.25 3.74 -17.89
N LEU A 59 8.15 2.41 -17.98
CA LEU A 59 7.02 1.65 -17.46
C LEU A 59 6.92 1.79 -15.93
N SER A 60 8.04 1.73 -15.21
CA SER A 60 8.07 1.99 -13.77
C SER A 60 7.58 3.40 -13.44
N SER A 61 8.07 4.41 -14.16
CA SER A 61 7.64 5.81 -13.96
C SER A 61 6.16 6.01 -14.25
N TYR A 62 5.67 5.38 -15.33
CA TYR A 62 4.26 5.40 -15.71
C TYR A 62 3.37 4.80 -14.60
N ARG A 63 3.75 3.65 -14.05
CA ARG A 63 3.06 3.01 -12.91
C ARG A 63 3.03 3.90 -11.68
N THR A 64 4.15 4.53 -11.34
CA THR A 64 4.20 5.50 -10.23
C THR A 64 3.22 6.64 -10.45
N ARG A 65 3.13 7.19 -11.67
CA ARG A 65 2.17 8.25 -12.01
C ARG A 65 0.72 7.81 -11.83
N ILE A 66 0.35 6.61 -12.27
CA ILE A 66 -0.99 6.06 -12.03
C ILE A 66 -1.23 5.87 -10.54
N GLY A 67 -0.25 5.36 -9.80
CA GLY A 67 -0.30 5.24 -8.34
C GLY A 67 -0.64 6.57 -7.65
N THR A 68 0.06 7.65 -8.02
CA THR A 68 -0.22 9.01 -7.50
C THR A 68 -1.61 9.51 -7.88
N MET A 69 -2.11 9.20 -9.07
CA MET A 69 -3.48 9.56 -9.48
C MET A 69 -4.54 8.81 -8.65
N LEU A 70 -4.31 7.52 -8.37
CA LEU A 70 -5.20 6.70 -7.53
C LEU A 70 -5.13 7.14 -6.06
N GLU A 71 -3.96 7.54 -5.58
CA GLU A 71 -3.77 8.15 -4.26
C GLU A 71 -4.63 9.40 -4.11
N TYR A 72 -4.61 10.28 -5.12
CA TYR A 72 -5.47 11.46 -5.12
C TYR A 72 -6.97 11.11 -5.17
N ALA A 73 -7.34 10.14 -6.01
CA ALA A 73 -8.72 9.69 -6.14
C ALA A 73 -9.26 9.13 -4.82
N LEU A 74 -8.52 8.21 -4.18
CA LEU A 74 -8.93 7.60 -2.92
C LEU A 74 -8.99 8.61 -1.78
N SER A 75 -7.97 9.47 -1.65
CA SER A 75 -7.97 10.52 -0.61
C SER A 75 -9.18 11.43 -0.76
N THR A 76 -9.55 11.79 -2.00
CA THR A 76 -10.73 12.61 -2.28
C THR A 76 -12.02 11.91 -1.87
N GLU A 77 -12.21 10.65 -2.26
CA GLU A 77 -13.44 9.89 -1.94
C GLU A 77 -13.54 9.55 -0.44
N MET A 78 -12.43 9.14 0.19
CA MET A 78 -12.37 8.90 1.63
C MET A 78 -12.76 10.16 2.41
N ASN A 79 -12.19 11.32 2.03
CA ASN A 79 -12.52 12.59 2.67
C ASN A 79 -13.98 13.01 2.44
N ALA A 80 -14.53 12.75 1.25
CA ALA A 80 -15.94 13.01 0.96
C ALA A 80 -16.87 12.16 1.86
N ILE A 81 -16.59 10.86 1.98
CA ILE A 81 -17.35 9.95 2.86
C ILE A 81 -17.21 10.35 4.33
N ILE A 82 -16.01 10.69 4.79
CA ILE A 82 -15.78 11.20 6.16
C ILE A 82 -16.64 12.45 6.40
N LYS A 83 -16.67 13.37 5.43
CA LYS A 83 -17.47 14.60 5.53
C LYS A 83 -18.97 14.33 5.54
N GLU A 84 -19.44 13.37 4.76
CA GLU A 84 -20.84 12.92 4.77
C GLU A 84 -21.22 12.33 6.14
N ARG A 85 -20.34 11.53 6.76
CA ARG A 85 -20.59 10.85 8.04
C ARG A 85 -20.46 11.77 9.26
N TYR A 86 -19.51 12.71 9.25
CA TYR A 86 -19.10 13.46 10.44
C TYR A 86 -19.09 14.99 10.25
N GLY A 87 -19.50 15.50 9.08
CA GLY A 87 -19.42 16.92 8.76
C GLY A 87 -17.97 17.39 8.68
N ALA A 88 -17.68 18.58 9.21
CA ALA A 88 -16.34 19.17 9.17
C ALA A 88 -15.41 18.71 10.32
N LYS A 89 -15.85 17.76 11.16
CA LYS A 89 -15.13 17.34 12.37
C LYS A 89 -13.80 16.65 12.11
N TYR A 90 -13.68 16.02 10.95
CA TYR A 90 -12.50 15.26 10.57
C TYR A 90 -12.12 15.54 9.13
N LEU A 91 -10.82 15.47 8.85
CA LEU A 91 -10.23 15.81 7.57
C LEU A 91 -9.15 14.80 7.23
N LEU A 92 -9.16 14.29 5.99
CA LEU A 92 -8.02 13.58 5.41
C LEU A 92 -7.26 14.55 4.50
N THR A 93 -5.99 14.77 4.81
CA THR A 93 -5.16 15.79 4.15
C THR A 93 -3.84 15.18 3.69
N PHE A 94 -3.27 15.69 2.60
CA PHE A 94 -1.94 15.28 2.15
C PHE A 94 -0.86 15.79 3.11
N ALA A 95 0.18 14.99 3.31
CA ALA A 95 1.44 15.51 3.81
C ALA A 95 2.13 16.29 2.70
N THR A 96 2.28 17.61 2.91
CA THR A 96 2.86 18.50 1.89
C THR A 96 4.39 18.53 1.91
N ALA A 97 5.01 18.06 3.00
CA ALA A 97 6.43 17.77 3.00
C ALA A 97 6.65 16.47 2.22
N HIS A 98 7.63 16.40 1.33
CA HIS A 98 8.00 15.20 0.58
C HIS A 98 8.63 14.11 1.48
N GLU A 99 7.96 13.77 2.57
CA GLU A 99 8.40 12.89 3.63
C GLU A 99 7.22 12.02 4.09
N TYR A 100 7.53 10.85 4.64
CA TYR A 100 6.55 9.97 5.27
C TYR A 100 5.71 10.71 6.32
N PRO A 101 4.38 10.52 6.38
CA PRO A 101 3.52 9.64 5.56
C PRO A 101 2.93 10.36 4.33
N ASP A 102 2.17 9.68 3.47
CA ASP A 102 1.42 10.34 2.38
C ASP A 102 0.22 11.19 2.88
N PHE A 103 -0.48 10.75 3.95
CA PHE A 103 -1.66 11.44 4.49
C PHE A 103 -1.62 11.68 5.99
N TYR A 104 -2.29 12.76 6.40
CA TYR A 104 -2.66 13.07 7.77
C TYR A 104 -4.17 13.05 7.95
N PHE A 105 -4.64 12.26 8.90
CA PHE A 105 -6.02 12.33 9.39
C PHE A 105 -6.06 13.25 10.61
N ARG A 106 -6.93 14.27 10.55
CA ARG A 106 -6.96 15.38 11.51
C ARG A 106 -8.37 15.63 12.02
N ASP A 107 -8.46 16.27 13.19
CA ASP A 107 -9.72 16.89 13.63
C ASP A 107 -9.95 18.27 12.98
N ASP A 108 -11.04 18.92 13.37
CA ASP A 108 -11.44 20.27 12.92
C ASP A 108 -10.54 21.40 13.43
N THR A 109 -9.66 21.10 14.39
CA THR A 109 -8.61 22.01 14.86
C THR A 109 -7.28 21.81 14.13
N LEU A 110 -7.25 20.91 13.13
CA LEU A 110 -6.06 20.43 12.41
C LEU A 110 -5.07 19.65 13.29
N THR A 111 -5.49 19.19 14.47
CA THR A 111 -4.66 18.32 15.31
C THR A 111 -4.49 16.98 14.61
N LEU A 112 -3.25 16.49 14.58
CA LEU A 112 -2.93 15.20 13.97
C LEU A 112 -3.46 14.06 14.85
N LEU A 113 -4.30 13.21 14.27
CA LEU A 113 -4.85 12.03 14.92
C LEU A 113 -4.14 10.76 14.44
N LEU A 114 -4.04 10.57 13.11
CA LEU A 114 -3.43 9.39 12.48
C LEU A 114 -2.59 9.77 11.27
N ARG A 115 -1.63 8.91 10.93
CA ARG A 115 -0.75 9.00 9.75
C ARG A 115 -0.99 7.80 8.85
N ILE A 116 -1.14 8.02 7.55
CA ILE A 116 -1.44 6.93 6.60
C ILE A 116 -0.46 7.01 5.44
N GLU A 117 0.34 5.97 5.28
CA GLU A 117 1.20 5.78 4.11
C GLU A 117 0.45 4.94 3.07
N MET A 118 0.51 5.33 1.80
CA MET A 118 -0.13 4.61 0.71
C MET A 118 0.88 3.96 -0.22
N LYS A 119 0.58 2.73 -0.66
CA LYS A 119 1.25 2.09 -1.80
C LYS A 119 0.24 1.53 -2.77
N ALA A 120 0.39 1.91 -4.04
CA ALA A 120 -0.37 1.36 -5.15
C ALA A 120 0.47 0.35 -5.93
N VAL A 121 -0.11 -0.82 -6.18
CA VAL A 121 0.57 -1.95 -6.80
C VAL A 121 -0.14 -2.36 -8.07
N ASP A 122 0.56 -2.25 -9.21
CA ASP A 122 0.08 -2.77 -10.49
C ASP A 122 0.23 -4.30 -10.51
N ALA A 123 -0.86 -5.01 -10.78
CA ALA A 123 -0.88 -6.46 -10.91
C ALA A 123 0.11 -6.98 -11.96
N GLU A 124 0.37 -6.23 -13.03
CA GLU A 124 1.33 -6.59 -14.08
C GLU A 124 2.78 -6.19 -13.74
N SER A 125 3.03 -5.50 -12.62
CA SER A 125 4.39 -5.04 -12.28
C SER A 125 5.24 -6.14 -11.66
N ASP A 126 6.49 -6.26 -12.07
CA ASP A 126 7.46 -6.98 -11.25
C ASP A 126 7.60 -6.30 -9.88
N GLU A 127 8.11 -7.05 -8.89
CA GLU A 127 8.28 -6.73 -7.47
C GLU A 127 8.89 -5.35 -7.12
N GLN A 128 9.38 -4.62 -8.12
CA GLN A 128 10.17 -3.41 -7.98
C GLN A 128 9.37 -2.14 -7.69
N ALA A 129 8.05 -2.11 -7.91
CA ALA A 129 7.29 -0.86 -7.95
C ALA A 129 6.70 -0.40 -6.61
N ALA A 130 6.58 -1.27 -5.61
CA ALA A 130 5.96 -0.92 -4.31
C ALA A 130 6.87 -1.30 -3.14
N ARG A 131 7.21 -0.31 -2.31
CA ARG A 131 8.09 -0.47 -1.15
C ARG A 131 7.54 0.23 0.08
N PHE A 132 7.63 -0.43 1.22
CA PHE A 132 7.43 0.14 2.55
C PHE A 132 8.76 0.07 3.32
N SER A 133 9.65 1.02 3.03
CA SER A 133 11.03 1.06 3.53
C SER A 133 11.24 1.99 4.73
N THR A 134 10.19 2.64 5.23
CA THR A 134 10.27 3.55 6.38
C THR A 134 10.88 2.83 7.58
N PRO A 135 12.01 3.32 8.14
CA PRO A 135 12.61 2.73 9.33
C PRO A 135 11.63 2.65 10.50
N THR A 136 11.66 1.53 11.25
CA THR A 136 10.74 1.27 12.37
C THR A 136 10.80 2.35 13.45
N ILE A 137 11.95 3.00 13.62
CA ILE A 137 12.12 4.13 14.56
C ILE A 137 11.27 5.37 14.21
N LEU A 138 10.85 5.53 12.96
CA LEU A 138 10.02 6.66 12.51
C LEU A 138 8.52 6.34 12.57
N ILE A 139 8.17 5.08 12.86
CA ILE A 139 6.81 4.57 12.86
C ILE A 139 6.24 4.66 14.28
N ASP A 140 5.12 5.39 14.43
CA ASP A 140 4.36 5.47 15.67
C ASP A 140 3.32 4.33 15.69
N ALA A 141 3.51 3.37 16.59
CA ALA A 141 2.68 2.17 16.67
C ALA A 141 1.20 2.45 16.95
N ASP A 142 0.88 3.60 17.55
CA ASP A 142 -0.49 3.95 17.93
C ASP A 142 -1.18 4.84 16.88
N LYS A 143 -0.44 5.34 15.87
CA LYS A 143 -0.95 6.33 14.90
C LYS A 143 -0.74 6.00 13.44
N ASP A 144 0.20 5.12 13.12
CA ASP A 144 0.64 4.91 11.75
C ASP A 144 -0.01 3.68 11.13
N MET A 145 -0.62 3.91 9.97
CA MET A 145 -1.24 2.88 9.16
C MET A 145 -0.62 2.82 7.76
N LEU A 146 -0.69 1.64 7.16
CA LEU A 146 -0.28 1.37 5.79
C LEU A 146 -1.51 1.01 4.96
N LEU A 147 -1.84 1.84 3.98
CA LEU A 147 -2.86 1.63 2.97
C LEU A 147 -2.23 1.02 1.73
N LEU A 148 -2.67 -0.17 1.35
CA LEU A 148 -2.23 -0.86 0.14
C LEU A 148 -3.40 -1.01 -0.81
N ILE A 149 -3.15 -0.76 -2.10
CA ILE A 149 -4.11 -1.09 -3.16
C ILE A 149 -3.45 -1.92 -4.27
N GLY A 150 -4.20 -2.88 -4.78
CA GLY A 150 -3.91 -3.63 -5.99
C GLY A 150 -4.77 -3.10 -7.13
N TRP A 151 -4.15 -2.74 -8.25
CA TRP A 151 -4.87 -2.25 -9.42
C TRP A 151 -4.41 -2.93 -10.71
N ARG A 152 -5.29 -2.96 -11.70
CA ARG A 152 -5.04 -3.48 -13.04
C ARG A 152 -5.77 -2.63 -14.07
N TRP A 153 -5.41 -2.79 -15.34
CA TRP A 153 -6.24 -2.25 -16.42
C TRP A 153 -7.52 -3.07 -16.56
N GLN A 154 -8.65 -2.37 -16.67
CA GLN A 154 -9.94 -2.95 -16.99
C GLN A 154 -10.48 -2.31 -18.27
N ASP A 155 -11.08 -3.15 -19.12
CA ASP A 155 -11.71 -2.69 -20.35
C ASP A 155 -12.85 -1.71 -20.05
N LEU A 156 -12.88 -0.62 -20.82
CA LEU A 156 -13.97 0.32 -20.87
C LEU A 156 -14.84 -0.04 -22.08
N GLU A 157 -16.06 -0.49 -21.80
CA GLU A 157 -17.02 -0.89 -22.84
C GLU A 157 -18.08 0.17 -23.07
N GLN A 158 -18.45 0.38 -24.33
CA GLN A 158 -19.59 1.19 -24.74
C GLN A 158 -20.33 0.46 -25.87
N ASP A 159 -21.65 0.28 -25.71
CA ASP A 159 -22.51 -0.41 -26.68
C ASP A 159 -22.02 -1.82 -27.07
N GLY A 160 -21.34 -2.52 -26.15
CA GLY A 160 -20.80 -3.86 -26.36
C GLY A 160 -19.44 -3.91 -27.05
N GLU A 161 -18.82 -2.75 -27.33
CA GLU A 161 -17.47 -2.65 -27.87
C GLU A 161 -16.48 -2.12 -26.84
N ILE A 162 -15.27 -2.67 -26.82
CA ILE A 162 -14.16 -2.17 -25.99
C ILE A 162 -13.60 -0.90 -26.65
N ILE A 163 -13.84 0.25 -26.02
CA ILE A 163 -13.42 1.57 -26.52
C ILE A 163 -12.12 2.07 -25.87
N GLY A 164 -11.73 1.48 -24.73
CA GLY A 164 -10.56 1.90 -23.98
C GLY A 164 -10.27 1.00 -22.79
N GLU A 165 -9.38 1.45 -21.91
CA GLU A 165 -9.12 0.81 -20.61
C GLU A 165 -8.88 1.88 -19.54
N PHE A 166 -9.14 1.54 -18.28
CA PHE A 166 -8.91 2.41 -17.12
C PHE A 166 -8.28 1.62 -15.96
N PRO A 167 -7.57 2.28 -15.02
CA PRO A 167 -7.04 1.61 -13.84
C PRO A 167 -8.18 1.29 -12.87
N TYR A 168 -8.43 0.00 -12.67
CA TYR A 168 -9.40 -0.54 -11.72
C TYR A 168 -8.71 -1.07 -10.48
N ILE A 169 -9.15 -0.62 -9.31
CA ILE A 169 -8.67 -1.10 -8.02
C ILE A 169 -9.46 -2.36 -7.64
N PHE A 170 -8.82 -3.52 -7.65
CA PHE A 170 -9.48 -4.80 -7.34
C PHE A 170 -9.24 -5.29 -5.92
N ALA A 171 -8.23 -4.76 -5.23
CA ALA A 171 -7.91 -5.10 -3.85
C ALA A 171 -7.48 -3.85 -3.08
N GLY A 172 -7.82 -3.79 -1.80
CA GLY A 172 -7.40 -2.72 -0.90
C GLY A 172 -7.40 -3.19 0.55
N VAL A 173 -6.42 -2.74 1.33
CA VAL A 173 -6.35 -3.00 2.77
C VAL A 173 -5.60 -1.88 3.50
N ILE A 174 -6.04 -1.55 4.71
CA ILE A 174 -5.38 -0.68 5.68
C ILE A 174 -4.97 -1.52 6.89
N LEU A 175 -3.72 -1.35 7.32
CA LEU A 175 -3.02 -2.21 8.26
C LEU A 175 -2.20 -1.38 9.26
N SER A 176 -1.90 -1.92 10.45
CA SER A 176 -0.93 -1.30 11.36
C SER A 176 0.46 -1.25 10.71
N ALA A 177 0.99 -0.04 10.50
CA ALA A 177 2.31 0.13 9.88
C ALA A 177 3.42 -0.49 10.74
N SER A 178 3.25 -0.47 12.07
CA SER A 178 4.24 -1.00 13.01
C SER A 178 4.37 -2.51 12.94
N GLU A 179 3.27 -3.24 12.79
CA GLU A 179 3.28 -4.71 12.65
C GLU A 179 3.95 -5.13 11.34
N ILE A 180 3.64 -4.45 10.22
CA ILE A 180 4.32 -4.67 8.94
C ILE A 180 5.82 -4.40 9.04
N ALA A 181 6.22 -3.33 9.71
CA ALA A 181 7.62 -2.97 9.91
C ALA A 181 8.36 -4.00 10.76
N LYS A 182 7.75 -4.49 11.85
CA LYS A 182 8.34 -5.54 12.70
C LYS A 182 8.60 -6.82 11.91
N GLU A 183 7.62 -7.31 11.14
CA GLU A 183 7.80 -8.54 10.35
C GLU A 183 8.86 -8.36 9.26
N ARG A 184 8.92 -7.19 8.61
CA ARG A 184 9.98 -6.83 7.66
C ARG A 184 11.36 -6.88 8.32
N ASP A 185 11.48 -6.37 9.54
CA ASP A 185 12.74 -6.34 10.29
C ASP A 185 13.14 -7.76 10.73
N VAL A 186 12.18 -8.60 11.14
CA VAL A 186 12.41 -10.04 11.39
C VAL A 186 12.96 -10.73 10.13
N ARG A 187 12.39 -10.44 8.95
CA ARG A 187 12.94 -10.97 7.68
C ARG A 187 14.37 -10.48 7.44
N LEU A 188 14.67 -9.21 7.73
CA LEU A 188 16.03 -8.68 7.59
C LEU A 188 17.01 -9.49 8.46
N GLU A 189 16.67 -9.73 9.73
CA GLU A 189 17.48 -10.53 10.66
C GLU A 189 17.70 -11.97 10.17
N ILE A 190 16.65 -12.63 9.68
CA ILE A 190 16.75 -13.99 9.10
C ILE A 190 17.76 -14.00 7.93
N THR A 191 17.76 -12.95 7.12
CA THR A 191 18.72 -12.77 6.02
C THR A 191 20.07 -12.19 6.45
N LYS A 192 20.39 -12.22 7.76
CA LYS A 192 21.64 -11.73 8.36
C LYS A 192 21.90 -10.24 8.12
N GLY A 193 20.85 -9.46 7.88
CA GLY A 193 20.92 -8.01 7.83
C GLY A 193 20.80 -7.39 9.22
N LYS A 194 20.97 -6.07 9.29
CA LYS A 194 20.80 -5.28 10.51
C LYS A 194 20.42 -3.84 10.21
N ILE A 195 19.88 -3.17 11.22
CA ILE A 195 19.55 -1.74 11.18
C ILE A 195 20.52 -0.99 12.11
N GLU A 196 21.11 0.10 11.63
CA GLU A 196 21.97 1.01 12.39
C GLU A 196 21.48 2.44 12.24
N GLY A 197 20.69 2.91 13.22
CA GLY A 197 19.94 4.17 13.10
C GLY A 197 18.90 4.05 11.98
N GLU A 198 18.99 4.88 10.95
CA GLU A 198 18.13 4.81 9.76
C GLU A 198 18.71 3.96 8.62
N LYS A 199 19.94 3.45 8.78
CA LYS A 199 20.61 2.67 7.73
C LYS A 199 20.24 1.20 7.83
N VAL A 200 19.88 0.63 6.69
CA VAL A 200 19.66 -0.81 6.53
C VAL A 200 20.88 -1.43 5.85
N LEU A 201 21.45 -2.44 6.50
CA LEU A 201 22.64 -3.12 6.06
C LEU A 201 22.37 -4.62 5.84
N VAL A 202 22.99 -5.19 4.82
CA VAL A 202 22.96 -6.63 4.53
C VAL A 202 24.38 -7.18 4.45
N TYR A 203 24.58 -8.43 4.85
CA TYR A 203 25.89 -9.04 4.76
C TYR A 203 26.21 -9.43 3.31
N SER A 204 27.31 -8.92 2.76
CA SER A 204 27.78 -9.28 1.43
C SER A 204 28.80 -10.41 1.52
N GLU A 205 28.47 -11.62 1.04
CA GLU A 205 29.44 -12.72 1.02
C GLU A 205 30.65 -12.42 0.14
N LYS A 206 30.44 -11.69 -0.97
CA LYS A 206 31.50 -11.27 -1.90
C LYS A 206 32.53 -10.35 -1.22
N LYS A 207 32.07 -9.41 -0.39
CA LYS A 207 32.95 -8.46 0.31
C LYS A 207 33.31 -8.88 1.74
N ARG A 208 32.63 -9.89 2.28
CA ARG A 208 32.70 -10.36 3.67
C ARG A 208 32.45 -9.27 4.71
N GLU A 209 31.65 -8.27 4.36
CA GLU A 209 31.32 -7.11 5.21
C GLU A 209 29.83 -6.75 5.07
N PHE A 210 29.34 -5.92 6.00
CA PHE A 210 28.03 -5.30 5.88
C PHE A 210 28.06 -4.16 4.86
N VAL A 211 27.13 -4.21 3.90
CA VAL A 211 26.96 -3.17 2.88
C VAL A 211 25.54 -2.61 2.94
N PRO A 212 25.29 -1.40 2.42
CA PRO A 212 23.93 -0.88 2.26
C PRO A 212 23.03 -1.87 1.51
N ASP A 213 21.80 -2.04 1.98
CA ASP A 213 20.81 -2.86 1.30
C ASP A 213 20.64 -2.40 -0.17
N PRO A 214 20.67 -3.31 -1.16
CA PRO A 214 20.57 -2.96 -2.57
C PRO A 214 19.14 -2.60 -3.02
N GLY A 215 18.23 -2.28 -2.08
CA GLY A 215 16.85 -1.88 -2.35
C GLY A 215 15.84 -3.03 -2.26
N ASN A 216 16.15 -4.07 -1.50
CA ASN A 216 15.26 -5.20 -1.19
C ASN A 216 14.45 -4.96 0.08
N TYR A 217 14.99 -4.19 1.02
CA TYR A 217 14.30 -3.83 2.25
C TYR A 217 13.01 -3.06 1.95
N GLY A 218 11.91 -3.55 2.50
CA GLY A 218 10.59 -2.95 2.32
C GLY A 218 9.89 -3.32 1.00
N LYS A 219 10.48 -4.09 0.08
CA LYS A 219 9.70 -4.64 -1.05
C LYS A 219 8.58 -5.50 -0.50
N LEU A 220 7.34 -5.25 -0.90
CA LEU A 220 6.16 -5.84 -0.26
C LEU A 220 6.20 -7.39 -0.21
N TRP A 221 6.55 -8.04 -1.32
CA TRP A 221 6.67 -9.50 -1.40
C TRP A 221 7.84 -10.11 -0.62
N ARG A 222 8.77 -9.29 -0.12
CA ARG A 222 9.90 -9.72 0.72
C ARG A 222 9.70 -9.42 2.19
N ILE A 223 8.59 -8.79 2.59
CA ILE A 223 8.36 -8.44 4.00
C ILE A 223 8.25 -9.71 4.84
N ILE A 224 7.47 -10.70 4.40
CA ILE A 224 7.36 -11.98 5.10
C ILE A 224 8.41 -12.94 4.54
N HIS A 225 9.33 -13.40 5.39
CA HIS A 225 10.29 -14.42 4.97
C HIS A 225 9.58 -15.75 4.67
N ARG A 226 10.08 -16.52 3.69
CA ARG A 226 9.47 -17.80 3.27
C ARG A 226 9.22 -18.79 4.42
N THR A 227 10.11 -18.83 5.42
CA THR A 227 9.97 -19.72 6.59
C THR A 227 8.90 -19.25 7.56
N ARG A 228 8.43 -18.00 7.44
CA ARG A 228 7.40 -17.40 8.29
C ARG A 228 6.02 -17.35 7.62
N LEU A 229 5.89 -17.65 6.32
CA LEU A 229 4.62 -17.57 5.58
C LEU A 229 3.45 -18.33 6.21
N ASN A 230 3.73 -19.42 6.93
CA ASN A 230 2.73 -20.25 7.61
C ASN A 230 3.00 -20.35 9.12
N ALA A 231 3.74 -19.39 9.69
CA ALA A 231 4.04 -19.42 11.12
C ALA A 231 2.75 -19.18 11.94
N GLU A 232 2.61 -19.89 13.06
CA GLU A 232 1.41 -19.81 13.89
C GLU A 232 1.31 -18.47 14.64
N ASP A 233 2.45 -17.83 14.89
CA ASP A 233 2.60 -16.56 15.61
C ASP A 233 2.40 -15.31 14.74
N LEU A 234 2.02 -15.45 13.45
CA LEU A 234 1.71 -14.29 12.61
C LEU A 234 0.50 -13.52 13.18
N SER A 235 0.66 -12.22 13.38
CA SER A 235 -0.43 -11.32 13.77
C SER A 235 -1.50 -11.22 12.69
N ASP A 236 -2.72 -10.84 13.07
CA ASP A 236 -3.84 -10.70 12.13
C ASP A 236 -3.53 -9.67 11.03
N THR A 237 -2.81 -8.60 11.39
CA THR A 237 -2.28 -7.62 10.43
C THR A 237 -1.41 -8.29 9.36
N ILE A 238 -0.49 -9.18 9.74
CA ILE A 238 0.38 -9.89 8.78
C ILE A 238 -0.39 -10.91 7.95
N ARG A 239 -1.40 -11.57 8.52
CA ARG A 239 -2.29 -12.47 7.76
C ARG A 239 -3.08 -11.71 6.70
N LYS A 240 -3.68 -10.58 7.05
CA LYS A 240 -4.39 -9.68 6.11
C LYS A 240 -3.45 -9.16 5.02
N PHE A 241 -2.23 -8.78 5.38
CA PHE A 241 -1.20 -8.39 4.42
C PHE A 241 -0.88 -9.52 3.43
N LYS A 242 -0.67 -10.75 3.92
CA LYS A 242 -0.46 -11.93 3.08
C LYS A 242 -1.62 -12.16 2.11
N HIS A 243 -2.86 -12.07 2.59
CA HIS A 243 -4.05 -12.19 1.75
C HIS A 243 -4.12 -11.10 0.66
N PHE A 244 -3.72 -9.87 0.97
CA PHE A 244 -3.60 -8.82 -0.03
C PHE A 244 -2.58 -9.18 -1.11
N LEU A 245 -1.39 -9.68 -0.73
CA LEU A 245 -0.38 -10.11 -1.70
C LEU A 245 -0.87 -11.25 -2.59
N GLU A 246 -1.58 -12.23 -2.00
CA GLU A 246 -2.20 -13.34 -2.73
C GLU A 246 -3.21 -12.84 -3.76
N ALA A 247 -4.11 -11.93 -3.35
CA ALA A 247 -5.10 -11.33 -4.26
C ALA A 247 -4.44 -10.57 -5.43
N VAL A 248 -3.31 -9.90 -5.20
CA VAL A 248 -2.56 -9.22 -6.28
C VAL A 248 -1.87 -10.22 -7.20
N ASP A 249 -1.39 -11.35 -6.67
CA ASP A 249 -0.74 -12.39 -7.46
C ASP A 249 -1.74 -13.21 -8.32
N GLU A 250 -3.02 -13.31 -7.94
CA GLU A 250 -4.08 -13.90 -8.78
C GLU A 250 -4.21 -13.22 -10.15
N TYR A 251 -3.92 -11.92 -10.21
CA TYR A 251 -3.94 -11.13 -11.44
C TYR A 251 -2.55 -10.88 -12.02
N SER A 252 -1.50 -11.42 -11.41
CA SER A 252 -0.14 -11.26 -11.90
C SER A 252 0.19 -12.29 -12.99
N PRO A 253 0.90 -11.89 -14.06
CA PRO A 253 1.45 -12.84 -15.02
C PRO A 253 2.54 -13.74 -14.42
N ARG A 254 3.03 -13.45 -13.20
CA ARG A 254 4.02 -14.25 -12.47
C ARG A 254 3.51 -14.51 -11.06
N ASN A 255 3.38 -15.77 -10.66
CA ASN A 255 3.08 -16.10 -9.26
C ASN A 255 4.31 -15.77 -8.38
N ARG A 256 4.30 -14.60 -7.73
CA ARG A 256 5.48 -14.06 -7.00
C ARG A 256 5.66 -14.75 -5.65
N LEU A 257 4.57 -15.17 -5.00
CA LEU A 257 4.61 -15.95 -3.76
C LEU A 257 5.02 -17.43 -3.98
N GLY A 258 4.86 -17.96 -5.20
CA GLY A 258 5.12 -19.37 -5.53
C GLY A 258 6.45 -19.69 -6.23
N ASN A 259 7.19 -18.70 -6.74
CA ASN A 259 8.43 -18.96 -7.49
C ASN A 259 9.60 -19.32 -6.56
N LYS A 260 10.11 -20.54 -6.74
CA LYS A 260 11.09 -21.23 -5.88
C LYS A 260 12.55 -20.80 -6.07
N ASP A 261 12.87 -19.89 -7.00
CA ASP A 261 14.22 -19.81 -7.59
C ASP A 261 15.01 -18.50 -7.38
N ASP A 262 14.53 -17.52 -6.60
CA ASP A 262 15.20 -16.21 -6.48
C ASP A 262 15.88 -15.93 -5.11
N GLU A 263 16.42 -16.95 -4.44
CA GLU A 263 17.34 -16.74 -3.30
C GLU A 263 18.53 -17.72 -3.35
N ASN A 264 19.53 -17.35 -4.15
CA ASN A 264 20.96 -17.62 -3.88
C ASN A 264 21.63 -16.29 -3.53
#